data_AF-A0A7V3CGA2-F1
#
_entry.id   AF-A0A7V3CGA2-F1
#
_cell.length_a   1.000
_cell.length_b   1.000
_cell.length_c   1.000
_cell.angle_alpha   90.00
_cell.angle_beta   90.00
_cell.angle_gamma   90.00
#
_symmetry.space_group_name_H-M   'P 1'
#
loop_
_entity.id
_entity.type
_entity.pdbx_description
1 polymer ?
#
loop_
_entity_poly.entity_id
_entity_poly.type
_entity_poly.pdbx_seq_one_letter_code
_entity_poly.pdbx_strand_id
1 'polypeptide(L)'
;MRRFTESRIHSPHALPEDLAEFHQRLRWVGKQGYIRRLEILRTYDISERLPEIETPTLFLAGELDRLVPSVREAEFMSQRMPNARMVSLKGYGHVCMINHDFNLLDYILPWLGE
;
A
#
# COMPACT_ATOMS: atom_id res chain seq x y z
N MET A 1 23.25 1.20 -0.64
CA MET A 1 21.99 1.94 -0.86
C MET A 1 20.72 1.17 -0.47
N ARG A 2 20.72 -0.17 -0.27
CA ARG A 2 19.52 -0.94 0.12
C ARG A 2 19.19 -0.95 1.64
N ARG A 3 20.19 -0.81 2.52
CA ARG A 3 20.02 -0.95 3.99
C ARG A 3 19.31 0.19 4.72
N PHE A 4 19.26 1.40 4.15
CA PHE A 4 18.74 2.58 4.87
C PHE A 4 17.22 2.79 4.70
N THR A 5 16.58 2.06 3.80
CA THR A 5 15.13 2.19 3.52
C THR A 5 14.28 1.10 4.15
N GLU A 6 14.87 -0.03 4.56
CA GLU A 6 14.14 -1.19 5.11
C GLU A 6 13.35 -0.82 6.36
N SER A 7 13.94 -0.12 7.34
CA SER A 7 13.24 0.26 8.57
C SER A 7 12.11 1.30 8.39
N ARG A 8 11.96 1.88 7.19
CA ARG A 8 10.92 2.89 6.92
C ARG A 8 9.72 2.34 6.15
N ILE A 9 9.84 1.16 5.54
CA ILE A 9 8.76 0.58 4.75
C ILE A 9 7.97 -0.49 5.51
N HIS A 10 8.56 -1.08 6.55
CA HIS A 10 7.90 -2.10 7.37
C HIS A 10 7.16 -1.51 8.58
N SER A 11 6.16 -2.24 9.06
CA SER A 11 5.50 -1.94 10.32
C SER A 11 6.51 -2.06 11.48
N PRO A 12 6.42 -1.26 12.56
CA PRO A 12 7.38 -1.28 13.66
C PRO A 12 7.49 -2.64 14.38
N HIS A 13 6.42 -3.45 14.32
CA HIS A 13 6.31 -4.77 14.93
C HIS A 13 6.56 -5.92 13.94
N ALA A 14 7.11 -5.65 12.76
CA ALA A 14 7.51 -6.70 11.83
C ALA A 14 8.58 -7.62 12.45
N LEU A 15 8.41 -8.93 12.31
CA LEU A 15 9.33 -9.94 12.81
C LEU A 15 10.47 -10.22 11.81
N PRO A 16 11.59 -10.82 12.25
CA PRO A 16 12.67 -11.21 11.35
C PRO A 16 12.21 -12.08 10.17
N GLU A 17 11.21 -12.94 10.39
CA GLU A 17 10.62 -13.79 9.36
C GLU A 17 9.89 -12.98 8.29
N ASP A 18 9.13 -11.94 8.70
CA ASP A 18 8.45 -11.01 7.79
C ASP A 18 9.48 -10.31 6.88
N LEU A 19 10.59 -9.86 7.47
CA LEU A 19 11.68 -9.19 6.74
C LEU A 19 12.38 -10.16 5.76
N ALA A 20 12.61 -11.40 6.19
CA ALA A 20 13.20 -12.43 5.35
C ALA A 20 12.30 -12.76 4.16
N GLU A 21 10.98 -12.86 4.38
CA GLU A 21 10.01 -13.05 3.32
C GLU A 21 10.03 -11.89 2.33
N PHE A 22 10.08 -10.65 2.82
CA PHE A 22 10.19 -9.48 1.96
C PHE A 22 11.44 -9.50 1.09
N HIS A 23 12.60 -9.83 1.66
CA HIS A 23 13.84 -9.98 0.90
C HIS A 23 13.75 -11.09 -0.15
N GLN A 24 13.13 -12.21 0.20
CA GLN A 24 12.88 -13.32 -0.72
C GLN A 24 11.95 -12.91 -1.86
N ARG A 25 10.93 -12.07 -1.62
CA ARG A 25 10.05 -11.57 -2.67
C ARG A 25 10.76 -10.55 -3.57
N LEU A 26 11.60 -9.67 -2.99
CA LEU A 26 12.31 -8.63 -3.74
C LEU A 26 13.49 -9.12 -4.58
N ARG A 27 14.03 -10.32 -4.31
CA ARG A 27 15.22 -10.84 -5.01
C ARG A 27 15.09 -10.90 -6.54
N TRP A 28 13.85 -10.99 -7.05
CA TRP A 28 13.56 -11.08 -8.48
C TRP A 28 13.28 -9.73 -9.15
N VAL A 29 13.33 -8.62 -8.39
CA VAL A 29 13.10 -7.28 -8.95
C VAL A 29 14.35 -6.80 -9.68
N GLY A 30 14.31 -6.84 -11.01
CA GLY A 30 15.38 -6.35 -11.88
C GLY A 30 15.51 -4.82 -11.84
N LYS A 31 16.76 -4.33 -11.87
CA LYS A 31 17.09 -2.89 -11.80
C LYS A 31 16.37 -2.05 -12.86
N GLN A 32 16.36 -2.50 -14.12
CA GLN A 32 15.74 -1.76 -15.21
C GLN A 32 14.22 -1.66 -15.06
N GLY A 33 13.57 -2.75 -14.63
CA GLY A 33 12.14 -2.74 -14.34
C GLY A 33 11.79 -1.82 -13.17
N TYR A 34 12.64 -1.78 -12.14
CA TYR A 34 12.48 -0.85 -11.02
C TYR A 34 12.57 0.62 -11.45
N ILE A 35 13.59 0.99 -12.25
CA ILE A 35 13.75 2.36 -12.75
C ILE A 35 12.55 2.78 -13.60
N ARG A 36 12.13 1.95 -14.56
CA ARG A 36 10.96 2.25 -15.42
C ARG A 36 9.68 2.44 -14.63
N ARG A 37 9.46 1.66 -13.56
CA ARG A 37 8.33 1.86 -12.65
C ARG A 37 8.37 3.23 -11.97
N LEU A 38 9.53 3.67 -11.52
CA LEU A 38 9.68 5.01 -10.93
C LEU A 38 9.43 6.12 -11.95
N GLU A 39 9.85 5.94 -13.21
CA GLU A 39 9.57 6.89 -14.29
C GLU A 39 8.05 7.05 -14.50
N ILE A 40 7.30 5.94 -14.55
CA ILE A 40 5.84 5.96 -14.66
C ILE A 40 5.21 6.66 -13.45
N LEU A 41 5.59 6.26 -12.22
CA LEU A 41 5.04 6.84 -10.99
C LEU A 41 5.28 8.34 -10.87
N ARG A 42 6.36 8.88 -11.48
CA ARG A 42 6.66 10.32 -11.45
C ARG A 42 5.73 11.17 -12.31
N THR A 43 5.09 10.59 -13.31
CA THR A 43 4.27 11.35 -14.28
C THR A 43 2.82 10.90 -14.31
N TYR A 44 2.48 9.84 -13.58
CA TYR A 44 1.12 9.30 -13.55
C TYR A 44 0.28 10.05 -12.51
N ASP A 45 -0.58 10.94 -12.98
CA ASP A 45 -1.55 11.66 -12.17
C ASP A 45 -2.94 11.48 -12.78
N ILE A 46 -3.86 10.96 -11.98
CA ILE A 46 -5.27 10.74 -12.35
C ILE A 46 -6.22 11.48 -11.41
N SER A 47 -5.73 12.43 -10.61
CA SER A 47 -6.49 13.10 -9.55
C SER A 47 -7.80 13.72 -10.07
N GLU A 48 -7.75 14.33 -11.25
CA GLU A 48 -8.93 14.93 -11.91
C GLU A 48 -9.91 13.88 -12.49
N ARG A 49 -9.44 12.65 -12.69
CA ARG A 49 -10.21 11.55 -13.28
C ARG A 49 -10.76 10.58 -12.23
N LEU A 50 -10.45 10.78 -10.95
CA LEU A 50 -10.99 9.95 -9.86
C LEU A 50 -12.53 9.87 -9.89
N PRO A 51 -13.28 10.95 -10.20
CA PRO A 51 -14.75 10.86 -10.33
C PRO A 51 -15.24 9.94 -11.45
N GLU A 52 -14.40 9.62 -12.45
CA GLU A 52 -14.75 8.69 -13.54
C GLU A 52 -14.73 7.21 -13.08
N ILE A 53 -14.15 6.91 -11.92
CA ILE A 53 -14.01 5.53 -11.43
C ILE A 53 -15.28 5.13 -10.67
N GLU A 54 -16.22 4.53 -11.38
CA GLU A 54 -17.49 4.08 -10.80
C GLU A 54 -17.43 2.70 -10.12
N THR A 55 -16.39 1.90 -10.39
CA THR A 55 -16.23 0.56 -9.80
C THR A 55 -16.12 0.66 -8.27
N PRO A 56 -16.89 -0.15 -7.50
CA PRO A 56 -16.72 -0.23 -6.05
C PRO A 56 -15.25 -0.46 -5.68
N THR A 57 -14.73 0.37 -4.79
CA THR A 57 -13.29 0.37 -4.45
C THR A 57 -13.09 0.44 -2.94
N LEU A 58 -12.25 -0.45 -2.40
CA LEU A 58 -11.80 -0.41 -1.02
C LEU A 58 -10.33 0.07 -0.96
N PHE A 59 -10.10 1.19 -0.28
CA PHE A 59 -8.77 1.67 0.06
C PHE A 59 -8.34 1.15 1.43
N LEU A 60 -7.20 0.47 1.50
CA LEU A 60 -6.56 0.07 2.75
C LEU A 60 -5.27 0.89 2.93
N ALA A 61 -5.20 1.74 3.97
CA ALA A 61 -4.10 2.68 4.16
C ALA A 61 -3.38 2.46 5.49
N GLY A 62 -2.07 2.19 5.46
CA GLY A 62 -1.26 2.02 6.68
C GLY A 62 -0.98 3.32 7.41
N GLU A 63 -1.41 3.45 8.67
CA GLU A 63 -1.19 4.67 9.49
C GLU A 63 0.29 5.01 9.69
N LEU A 64 1.15 3.99 9.62
CA LEU A 64 2.59 4.13 9.83
C LEU A 64 3.36 4.02 8.51
N ASP A 65 2.71 4.20 7.36
CA ASP A 65 3.38 4.28 6.06
C ASP A 65 4.29 5.52 6.02
N ARG A 66 5.61 5.29 5.90
CA ARG A 66 6.62 6.35 5.78
C ARG A 66 7.18 6.47 4.36
N LEU A 67 6.69 5.66 3.42
CA LEU A 67 7.05 5.76 2.01
C LEU A 67 6.16 6.76 1.29
N VAL A 68 4.86 6.70 1.56
CA VAL A 68 3.84 7.62 1.02
C VAL A 68 2.87 8.04 2.12
N PRO A 69 2.24 9.22 2.04
CA PRO A 69 1.23 9.66 3.00
C PRO A 69 -0.10 8.91 2.80
N SER A 70 -0.09 7.58 2.95
CA SER A 70 -1.13 6.64 2.51
C SER A 70 -2.54 7.03 2.99
N VAL A 71 -2.70 7.40 4.27
CA VAL A 71 -3.99 7.78 4.86
C VAL A 71 -4.54 9.04 4.19
N ARG A 72 -3.70 10.06 4.01
CA ARG A 72 -4.10 11.30 3.34
C ARG A 72 -4.49 11.05 1.89
N GLU A 73 -3.72 10.25 1.16
CA GLU A 73 -4.01 9.96 -0.25
C GLU A 73 -5.27 9.10 -0.41
N ALA A 74 -5.47 8.09 0.46
CA ALA A 74 -6.66 7.27 0.46
C ALA A 74 -7.92 8.07 0.82
N GLU A 75 -7.82 9.02 1.76
CA GLU A 75 -8.91 9.94 2.08
C GLU A 75 -9.22 10.85 0.89
N PHE A 76 -8.19 11.44 0.26
CA PHE A 76 -8.34 12.26 -0.93
C PHE A 76 -9.05 11.51 -2.08
N MET A 77 -8.64 10.26 -2.34
CA MET A 77 -9.19 9.43 -3.40
C MET A 77 -10.61 8.96 -3.09
N SER A 78 -10.86 8.46 -1.88
CA SER A 78 -12.18 7.96 -1.49
C SER A 78 -13.26 9.05 -1.46
N GLN A 79 -12.90 10.30 -1.14
CA GLN A 79 -13.83 11.43 -1.21
C GLN A 79 -14.20 11.83 -2.65
N ARG A 80 -13.43 11.42 -3.67
CA ARG A 80 -13.63 11.79 -5.08
C ARG A 80 -14.19 10.67 -5.93
N MET A 81 -14.12 9.43 -5.46
CA MET A 81 -14.67 8.27 -6.14
C MET A 81 -16.07 7.96 -5.58
N PRO A 82 -17.11 7.86 -6.43
CA PRO A 82 -18.50 7.76 -5.97
C PRO A 82 -18.81 6.52 -5.12
N ASN A 83 -18.14 5.41 -5.39
CA ASN A 83 -18.39 4.11 -4.74
C ASN A 83 -17.16 3.62 -3.95
N ALA A 84 -16.42 4.54 -3.35
CA ALA A 84 -15.22 4.20 -2.58
C ALA A 84 -15.47 4.14 -1.08
N ARG A 85 -14.77 3.21 -0.42
CA ARG A 85 -14.63 3.12 1.02
C ARG A 85 -13.15 3.11 1.40
N MET A 86 -12.85 3.53 2.61
CA MET A 86 -11.49 3.55 3.14
C MET A 86 -11.43 2.93 4.53
N VAL A 87 -10.37 2.17 4.78
CA VAL A 87 -10.00 1.66 6.11
C VAL A 87 -8.57 2.10 6.42
N SER A 88 -8.40 2.71 7.60
CA SER A 88 -7.11 3.03 8.19
C SER A 88 -6.57 1.81 8.95
N LEU A 89 -5.42 1.30 8.53
CA LEU A 89 -4.76 0.13 9.11
C LEU A 89 -3.84 0.58 10.24
N LYS A 90 -4.38 0.60 11.47
CA LYS A 90 -3.66 1.01 12.68
C LYS A 90 -2.47 0.10 12.94
N GLY A 91 -1.31 0.72 13.19
CA GLY A 91 -0.06 0.01 13.49
C GLY A 91 0.70 -0.51 12.26
N TYR A 92 0.11 -0.43 11.06
CA TYR A 92 0.71 -0.99 9.85
C TYR A 92 1.46 0.04 9.00
N GLY A 93 2.61 -0.37 8.46
CA GLY A 93 3.43 0.40 7.53
C GLY A 93 3.10 0.14 6.05
N HIS A 94 4.00 0.57 5.17
CA HIS A 94 3.82 0.47 3.71
C HIS A 94 3.66 -0.98 3.23
N VAL A 95 4.53 -1.87 3.73
CA VAL A 95 4.53 -3.29 3.35
C VAL A 95 3.74 -4.12 4.38
N CYS A 96 2.50 -3.72 4.67
CA CYS A 96 1.68 -4.38 5.68
C CYS A 96 1.37 -5.86 5.36
N MET A 97 1.27 -6.23 4.08
CA MET A 97 0.87 -7.59 3.67
C MET A 97 1.86 -8.71 4.03
N ILE A 98 3.10 -8.38 4.40
CA ILE A 98 4.09 -9.38 4.84
C ILE A 98 4.12 -9.55 6.37
N ASN A 99 3.38 -8.73 7.11
CA ASN A 99 3.37 -8.81 8.56
C ASN A 99 2.66 -10.10 9.00
N HIS A 100 3.28 -10.86 9.89
CA HIS A 100 2.75 -12.11 10.45
C HIS A 100 1.33 -12.00 11.04
N ASP A 101 0.94 -10.82 11.51
CA ASP A 101 -0.35 -10.54 12.14
C ASP A 101 -1.35 -9.84 11.20
N PHE A 102 -0.99 -9.61 9.94
CA PHE A 102 -1.88 -9.00 8.96
C PHE A 102 -2.59 -10.07 8.12
N ASN A 103 -3.93 -10.08 8.18
CA ASN A 103 -4.75 -10.90 7.30
C ASN A 103 -5.63 -10.01 6.41
N LEU A 104 -5.36 -10.03 5.10
CA LEU A 104 -6.14 -9.26 4.13
C LEU A 104 -7.62 -9.68 4.10
N LEU A 105 -7.92 -10.96 4.38
CA LEU A 105 -9.28 -11.51 4.33
C LEU A 105 -10.22 -10.85 5.34
N ASP A 106 -9.69 -10.40 6.48
CA ASP A 106 -10.48 -9.72 7.53
C ASP A 106 -11.06 -8.39 7.03
N TYR A 107 -10.48 -7.80 5.99
CA TYR A 107 -10.92 -6.54 5.38
C TYR A 107 -11.71 -6.75 4.09
N ILE A 108 -11.29 -7.69 3.24
CA ILE A 108 -11.92 -7.88 1.93
C ILE A 108 -13.22 -8.69 2.00
N LEU A 109 -13.35 -9.67 2.89
CA LEU A 109 -14.54 -10.52 2.94
C LEU A 109 -15.79 -9.76 3.40
N PRO A 110 -15.73 -8.93 4.46
CA PRO A 110 -16.86 -8.08 4.81
C PRO A 110 -17.25 -7.14 3.67
N TRP A 111 -16.26 -6.49 3.04
CA TRP A 111 -16.49 -5.57 1.93
C TRP A 111 -17.12 -6.23 0.69
N LEU A 112 -16.73 -7.47 0.35
CA LEU A 112 -17.32 -8.22 -0.75
C LEU A 112 -18.75 -8.71 -0.46
N GLY A 113 -19.15 -8.77 0.81
CA GLY A 113 -20.49 -9.18 1.24
C GLY A 113 -21.51 -8.05 1.36
N GLU A 114 -21.11 -6.81 1.06
CA GLU A 114 -21.94 -5.60 1.11
C GLU A 114 -22.80 -5.37 -0.14
#